data_AF-B4FKV9-F1
#
_entry.id   AF-B4FKV9-F1
#
_cell.length_a   1.000
_cell.length_b   1.000
_cell.length_c   1.000
_cell.angle_alpha   90.00
_cell.angle_beta   90.00
_cell.angle_gamma   90.00
#
_symmetry.space_group_name_H-M   'P 1'
#
loop_
_entity.id
_entity.type
_entity.pdbx_description
1 polymer ?
#
loop_
_entity_poly.entity_id
_entity_poly.type
_entity_poly.pdbx_seq_one_letter_code
_entity_poly.pdbx_strand_id
1 'polypeptide(L)'
;MQIKPTASVWSTLLRACRVHKNTMLAEEVAKKIMELEPRSIGSHVVLSNMYSASGRWNEAAHLRESMRKKGMKKDPACSWIEVKSKLHVFVAHDRSHPWYDRIIDALNAFSEQMAREGHVPNTEDVFQDIEEEHKSYVLCGHSEKLAIVFGIISTPAGTKIRVMKNLRVCIDCHTVTKFISKLADREIVVRDANRFHHFKDGNCSCGDFW
;
A
#
# COMPACT_ATOMS: atom_id res chain seq x y z
N MET A 1 -14.51 -19.98 -32.30
CA MET A 1 -14.06 -18.58 -32.34
C MET A 1 -12.84 -18.45 -31.44
N GLN A 2 -11.64 -18.19 -31.98
CA GLN A 2 -10.47 -17.89 -31.16
C GLN A 2 -10.46 -16.38 -30.87
N ILE A 3 -10.76 -16.01 -29.63
CA ILE A 3 -10.72 -14.61 -29.19
C ILE A 3 -9.30 -14.33 -28.66
N LYS A 4 -8.63 -13.32 -29.21
CA LYS A 4 -7.34 -12.89 -28.68
C LYS A 4 -7.53 -12.28 -27.28
N PRO A 5 -6.69 -12.61 -26.28
CA PRO A 5 -6.83 -12.05 -24.95
C PRO A 5 -6.63 -10.54 -24.96
N THR A 6 -7.47 -9.83 -24.19
CA THR A 6 -7.36 -8.38 -23.99
C THR A 6 -6.22 -8.05 -23.03
N ALA A 7 -5.81 -6.77 -23.01
CA ALA A 7 -4.82 -6.28 -22.04
C ALA A 7 -5.26 -6.51 -20.58
N SER A 8 -6.57 -6.49 -20.29
CA SER A 8 -7.11 -6.79 -18.97
C SER A 8 -6.90 -8.24 -18.54
N VAL A 9 -7.07 -9.21 -19.46
CA VAL A 9 -6.80 -10.63 -19.18
C VAL A 9 -5.33 -10.86 -18.90
N TRP A 10 -4.45 -10.29 -19.74
CA TRP A 10 -3.00 -10.34 -19.49
C TRP A 10 -2.60 -9.66 -18.18
N SER A 11 -3.23 -8.53 -17.82
CA SER A 11 -2.99 -7.84 -16.55
C SER A 11 -3.36 -8.69 -15.33
N THR A 12 -4.44 -9.46 -15.42
CA THR A 12 -4.81 -10.44 -14.39
C THR A 12 -3.74 -11.53 -14.25
N LEU A 13 -3.26 -12.08 -15.37
CA LEU A 13 -2.19 -13.07 -15.35
C LEU A 13 -0.88 -12.49 -14.79
N LEU A 14 -0.53 -11.26 -15.14
CA LEU A 14 0.66 -10.58 -14.60
C LEU A 14 0.56 -10.45 -13.07
N ARG A 15 -0.63 -10.11 -12.55
CA ARG A 15 -0.88 -10.06 -11.11
C ARG A 15 -0.75 -11.43 -10.45
N ALA A 16 -1.17 -12.50 -11.11
CA ALA A 16 -0.95 -13.87 -10.62
C ALA A 16 0.53 -14.24 -10.63
N CYS A 17 1.28 -13.88 -11.68
CA CYS A 17 2.74 -14.09 -11.73
C CYS A 17 3.44 -13.44 -10.53
N ARG A 18 3.01 -12.23 -10.14
CA ARG A 18 3.50 -11.56 -8.93
C ARG A 18 3.22 -12.36 -7.66
N VAL A 19 1.97 -12.83 -7.48
CA VAL A 19 1.58 -13.63 -6.30
C VAL A 19 2.40 -14.91 -6.20
N HIS A 20 2.67 -15.57 -7.32
CA HIS A 20 3.46 -16.80 -7.38
C HIS A 20 4.96 -16.57 -7.55
N LYS A 21 5.43 -15.32 -7.45
CA LYS A 21 6.85 -14.93 -7.61
C LYS A 21 7.49 -15.47 -8.91
N ASN A 22 6.71 -15.64 -9.99
CA ASN A 22 7.17 -16.14 -11.28
C ASN A 22 7.59 -14.99 -12.21
N THR A 23 8.83 -14.52 -12.04
CA THR A 23 9.37 -13.38 -12.79
C THR A 23 9.53 -13.67 -14.28
N MET A 24 9.89 -14.90 -14.68
CA MET A 24 10.07 -15.22 -16.10
C MET A 24 8.75 -15.10 -16.87
N LEU A 25 7.67 -15.70 -16.36
CA LEU A 25 6.36 -15.59 -17.00
C LEU A 25 5.83 -14.15 -16.97
N ALA A 26 6.11 -13.40 -15.89
CA ALA A 26 5.74 -12.00 -15.79
C ALA A 26 6.36 -11.14 -16.90
N GLU A 27 7.61 -11.39 -17.31
CA GLU A 27 8.23 -10.69 -18.42
C GLU A 27 7.51 -10.92 -19.74
N GLU A 28 7.18 -12.18 -20.05
CA GLU A 28 6.47 -12.55 -21.27
C GLU A 28 5.09 -11.89 -21.32
N VAL A 29 4.35 -11.97 -20.21
CA VAL A 29 3.03 -11.36 -20.08
C VAL A 29 3.11 -9.84 -20.16
N ALA A 30 4.09 -9.22 -19.52
CA ALA A 30 4.27 -7.77 -19.57
C ALA A 30 4.60 -7.28 -20.98
N LYS A 31 5.42 -8.03 -21.74
CA LYS A 31 5.67 -7.74 -23.17
C LYS A 31 4.36 -7.74 -23.97
N LYS A 32 3.49 -8.74 -23.75
CA LYS A 32 2.17 -8.79 -24.40
C LYS A 32 1.27 -7.62 -24.03
N ILE A 33 1.29 -7.18 -22.77
CA ILE A 33 0.54 -5.98 -22.38
C ILE A 33 1.13 -4.73 -23.03
N MET A 34 2.46 -4.61 -23.09
CA MET A 34 3.12 -3.46 -23.71
C MET A 34 2.92 -3.40 -25.24
N GLU A 35 2.75 -4.54 -25.92
CA GLU A 35 2.35 -4.61 -27.33
C GLU A 35 0.93 -4.06 -27.53
N LEU A 36 0.00 -4.36 -26.62
CA LEU A 36 -1.41 -3.94 -26.71
C LEU A 36 -1.63 -2.51 -26.18
N GLU A 37 -0.97 -2.16 -25.08
CA GLU A 37 -1.10 -0.90 -24.34
C GLU A 37 0.30 -0.40 -23.88
N PRO A 38 1.08 0.21 -24.79
CA PRO A 38 2.46 0.63 -24.52
C PRO A 38 2.61 1.64 -23.36
N ARG A 39 1.51 2.32 -23.00
CA ARG A 39 1.44 3.31 -21.92
C ARG A 39 0.73 2.80 -20.67
N SER A 40 0.58 1.48 -20.51
CA SER A 40 0.01 0.87 -19.29
C SER A 40 0.94 1.05 -18.08
N ILE A 41 0.71 2.09 -17.26
CA ILE A 41 1.52 2.40 -16.07
C ILE A 41 1.51 1.23 -15.08
N GLY A 42 0.34 0.65 -14.82
CA GLY A 42 0.18 -0.43 -13.85
C GLY A 42 1.07 -1.64 -14.15
N SER A 43 1.16 -2.04 -15.43
CA SER A 43 1.95 -3.20 -15.86
C SER A 43 3.44 -2.96 -15.72
N HIS A 44 3.92 -1.75 -16.07
CA HIS A 44 5.32 -1.37 -15.87
C HIS A 44 5.68 -1.35 -14.38
N VAL A 45 4.80 -0.82 -13.53
CA VAL A 45 5.01 -0.80 -12.07
C VAL A 45 5.07 -2.22 -11.52
N VAL A 46 4.14 -3.10 -11.90
CA VAL A 46 4.13 -4.50 -11.42
C VAL A 46 5.41 -5.23 -11.83
N LEU A 47 5.84 -5.10 -13.09
CA LEU A 47 7.08 -5.72 -13.55
C LEU A 47 8.32 -5.15 -12.84
N SER A 48 8.39 -3.82 -12.67
CA SER A 48 9.48 -3.16 -11.93
C SER A 48 9.58 -3.68 -10.50
N ASN A 49 8.44 -3.83 -9.82
CA ASN A 49 8.39 -4.36 -8.46
C ASN A 49 8.83 -5.83 -8.41
N MET A 50 8.44 -6.65 -9.41
CA MET A 50 8.89 -8.04 -9.50
C MET A 50 10.39 -8.16 -9.72
N TYR A 51 10.98 -7.31 -10.56
CA TYR A 51 12.44 -7.24 -10.70
C TYR A 51 13.12 -6.92 -9.36
N SER A 52 12.67 -5.86 -8.68
CA SER A 52 13.15 -5.51 -7.34
C SER A 52 13.03 -6.68 -6.36
N ALA A 53 11.87 -7.35 -6.30
CA ALA A 53 11.65 -8.49 -5.40
C ALA A 53 12.57 -9.69 -5.70
N SER A 54 13.06 -9.82 -6.93
CA SER A 54 14.02 -10.86 -7.35
C SER A 54 15.48 -10.41 -7.30
N GLY A 55 15.80 -9.25 -6.71
CA GLY A 55 17.16 -8.70 -6.66
C GLY A 55 17.68 -8.14 -7.99
N ARG A 56 16.81 -7.99 -8.99
CA ARG A 56 17.14 -7.49 -10.33
C ARG A 56 16.99 -5.97 -10.39
N TRP A 57 17.77 -5.30 -9.54
CA TRP A 57 17.65 -3.86 -9.28
C TRP A 57 17.94 -3.00 -10.52
N ASN A 58 18.88 -3.44 -11.36
CA ASN A 58 19.25 -2.73 -12.59
C ASN A 58 18.08 -2.72 -13.59
N GLU A 59 17.43 -3.86 -13.80
CA GLU A 59 16.26 -3.95 -14.68
C GLU A 59 15.08 -3.14 -14.14
N ALA A 60 14.88 -3.16 -12.81
CA ALA A 60 13.88 -2.31 -12.16
C ALA A 60 14.18 -0.82 -12.40
N ALA A 61 15.44 -0.40 -12.25
CA ALA A 61 15.88 0.97 -12.47
C ALA A 61 15.73 1.42 -13.92
N HIS A 62 16.16 0.59 -14.89
CA HIS A 62 16.00 0.86 -16.31
C HIS A 62 14.52 1.00 -16.71
N LEU A 63 13.64 0.16 -16.17
CA LEU A 63 12.21 0.24 -16.44
C LEU A 63 11.61 1.55 -15.87
N ARG A 64 11.97 1.92 -14.64
CA ARG A 64 11.56 3.20 -14.02
C ARG A 64 12.06 4.41 -14.81
N GLU A 65 13.29 4.37 -15.29
CA GLU A 65 13.84 5.42 -16.15
C GLU A 65 13.09 5.51 -17.49
N SER A 66 12.80 4.38 -18.13
CA SER A 66 12.02 4.34 -19.38
C SER A 66 10.63 4.96 -19.20
N MET A 67 9.95 4.64 -18.09
CA MET A 67 8.67 5.27 -17.73
C MET A 67 8.81 6.79 -17.60
N ARG A 68 9.84 7.27 -16.89
CA ARG A 68 10.10 8.70 -16.71
C ARG A 68 10.33 9.41 -18.05
N LYS A 69 11.16 8.84 -18.94
CA LYS A 69 11.43 9.37 -20.28
C LYS A 69 10.16 9.46 -21.14
N LYS A 70 9.21 8.54 -20.95
CA LYS A 70 7.90 8.54 -21.62
C LYS A 70 6.84 9.43 -20.96
N GLY A 71 7.19 10.15 -19.88
CA GLY A 71 6.25 10.99 -19.13
C GLY A 71 5.19 10.20 -18.35
N MET A 72 5.41 8.90 -18.14
CA MET A 72 4.48 8.02 -17.43
C MET A 72 4.60 8.26 -15.92
N LYS A 73 3.59 8.92 -15.33
CA LYS A 73 3.54 9.24 -13.91
C LYS A 73 2.43 8.46 -13.22
N LYS A 74 2.77 7.75 -12.15
CA LYS A 74 1.79 7.13 -11.26
C LYS A 74 1.27 8.18 -10.28
N ASP A 75 -0.02 8.15 -9.98
CA ASP A 75 -0.56 8.93 -8.87
C ASP A 75 0.12 8.53 -7.55
N PRO A 76 0.47 9.50 -6.69
CA PRO A 76 1.02 9.19 -5.39
C PRO A 76 -0.02 8.45 -4.54
N ALA A 77 0.44 7.59 -3.63
CA ALA A 77 -0.45 6.96 -2.67
C ALA A 77 -0.96 8.03 -1.68
N CYS A 78 -2.27 8.20 -1.59
CA CYS A 78 -2.89 9.15 -0.69
C CYS A 78 -4.02 8.50 0.11
N SER A 79 -4.16 8.95 1.34
CA SER A 79 -5.25 8.59 2.24
C SER A 79 -5.82 9.84 2.87
N TRP A 80 -7.13 9.85 3.15
CA TRP A 80 -7.78 11.00 3.74
C TRP A 80 -8.85 10.60 4.74
N ILE A 81 -9.10 11.52 5.67
CA ILE A 81 -10.04 11.40 6.77
C ILE A 81 -10.71 12.75 7.01
N GLU A 82 -11.97 12.72 7.39
CA GLU A 82 -12.71 13.91 7.81
C GLU A 82 -12.80 13.95 9.34
N VAL A 83 -12.34 15.04 9.95
CA VAL A 83 -12.43 15.29 11.40
C VAL A 83 -12.91 16.71 11.62
N LYS A 84 -13.96 16.89 12.44
CA LYS A 84 -14.56 18.20 12.74
C LYS A 84 -14.86 19.01 11.46
N SER A 85 -15.48 18.36 10.48
CA SER A 85 -15.85 18.93 9.18
C SER A 85 -14.66 19.46 8.35
N LYS A 86 -13.44 18.99 8.65
CA LYS A 86 -12.24 19.31 7.89
C LYS A 86 -11.65 18.05 7.27
N LEU A 87 -11.35 18.14 5.98
CA LEU A 87 -10.64 17.08 5.27
C LEU A 87 -9.14 17.17 5.55
N HIS A 88 -8.57 16.07 6.01
CA HIS A 88 -7.13 15.89 6.22
C HIS A 88 -6.62 14.86 5.23
N VAL A 89 -5.64 15.25 4.41
CA VAL A 89 -5.06 14.42 3.36
C VAL A 89 -3.61 14.12 3.73
N PHE A 90 -3.24 12.86 3.61
CA PHE A 90 -1.89 12.36 3.82
C PHE A 90 -1.39 11.75 2.52
N VAL A 91 -0.25 12.22 2.02
CA VAL A 91 0.39 11.72 0.82
C VAL A 91 1.66 10.97 1.23
N ALA A 92 1.95 9.84 0.59
CA ALA A 92 3.16 9.09 0.90
C ALA A 92 4.40 9.98 0.72
N HIS A 93 5.29 9.98 1.74
CA HIS A 93 6.48 10.82 1.85
C HIS A 93 6.24 12.33 2.10
N ASP A 94 4.98 12.77 2.23
CA ASP A 94 4.66 14.14 2.62
C ASP A 94 4.68 14.30 4.15
N ARG A 95 5.35 15.36 4.61
CA ARG A 95 5.50 15.72 6.03
C ARG A 95 4.89 17.08 6.37
N SER A 96 4.18 17.70 5.43
CA SER A 96 3.66 19.06 5.56
C SER A 96 2.49 19.21 6.53
N HIS A 97 1.87 18.11 6.97
CA HIS A 97 0.73 18.16 7.87
C HIS A 97 1.12 18.78 9.23
N PRO A 98 0.37 19.76 9.78
CA PRO A 98 0.77 20.45 11.01
C PRO A 98 0.88 19.57 12.27
N TRP A 99 0.30 18.36 12.23
CA TRP A 99 0.36 17.37 13.31
C TRP A 99 1.32 16.21 12.99
N TYR A 100 2.13 16.31 11.94
CA TYR A 100 2.94 15.20 11.45
C TYR A 100 3.78 14.55 12.57
N ASP A 101 4.51 15.35 13.35
CA ASP A 101 5.35 14.81 14.43
C ASP A 101 4.54 14.06 15.50
N ARG A 102 3.40 14.64 15.93
CA ARG A 102 2.49 13.98 16.88
C ARG A 102 1.91 12.66 16.36
N ILE A 103 1.63 12.61 15.05
CA ILE A 103 1.13 11.39 14.40
C ILE A 103 2.22 10.33 14.39
N ILE A 104 3.47 10.71 14.08
CA ILE A 104 4.61 9.79 14.07
C ILE A 104 4.90 9.27 15.48
N ASP A 105 4.90 10.12 16.50
CA ASP A 105 5.11 9.71 17.89
C ASP A 105 4.05 8.68 18.34
N ALA A 106 2.78 8.96 18.05
CA ALA A 106 1.69 8.03 18.35
C ALA A 106 1.80 6.72 17.56
N LEU A 107 2.22 6.78 16.29
CA LEU A 107 2.43 5.59 15.48
C LEU A 107 3.60 4.74 16.00
N ASN A 108 4.68 5.38 16.48
CA ASN A 108 5.80 4.68 17.11
C ASN A 108 5.35 3.99 18.40
N ALA A 109 4.54 4.66 19.23
CA ALA A 109 3.97 4.06 20.43
C ALA A 109 3.08 2.83 20.11
N PHE A 110 2.25 2.91 19.06
CA PHE A 110 1.52 1.74 18.57
C PHE A 110 2.47 0.64 18.09
N SER A 111 3.53 1.00 17.35
CA SER A 111 4.51 0.04 16.82
C SER A 111 5.21 -0.73 17.94
N GLU A 112 5.59 -0.06 19.03
CA GLU A 112 6.17 -0.70 20.22
C GLU A 112 5.19 -1.63 20.94
N GLN A 113 3.90 -1.27 21.00
CA GLN A 113 2.87 -2.13 21.59
C GLN A 113 2.61 -3.36 20.70
N MET A 114 2.51 -3.16 19.40
CA MET A 114 2.35 -4.23 18.42
C MET A 114 3.52 -5.22 18.46
N ALA A 115 4.76 -4.73 18.55
CA ALA A 115 5.95 -5.58 18.69
C ALA A 115 5.88 -6.45 19.95
N ARG A 116 5.38 -5.92 21.07
CA ARG A 116 5.16 -6.68 22.31
C ARG A 116 4.05 -7.74 22.16
N GLU A 117 3.06 -7.52 21.30
CA GLU A 117 2.05 -8.51 20.94
C GLU A 117 2.51 -9.50 19.84
N GLY A 118 3.77 -9.41 19.39
CA GLY A 118 4.34 -10.33 18.41
C GLY A 118 4.12 -9.93 16.95
N HIS A 119 3.75 -8.68 16.66
CA HIS A 119 3.68 -8.19 15.29
C HIS A 119 5.09 -8.12 14.67
N VAL A 120 5.24 -8.75 13.50
CA VAL A 120 6.41 -8.63 12.65
C VAL A 120 6.02 -7.85 11.39
N PRO A 121 6.64 -6.69 11.10
CA PRO A 121 6.36 -5.92 9.90
C PRO A 121 6.57 -6.74 8.62
N ASN A 122 5.66 -6.64 7.66
CA ASN A 122 5.85 -7.29 6.36
C ASN A 122 6.55 -6.33 5.40
N THR A 123 7.84 -6.60 5.15
CA THR A 123 8.73 -5.82 4.29
C THR A 123 8.75 -6.28 2.83
N GLU A 124 8.00 -7.34 2.45
CA GLU A 124 7.99 -7.87 1.08
C GLU A 124 7.49 -6.86 0.04
N ASP A 125 6.69 -5.87 0.48
CA ASP A 125 6.16 -4.79 -0.38
C ASP A 125 7.10 -3.56 -0.46
N VAL A 126 8.28 -3.60 0.18
CA VAL A 126 9.27 -2.52 0.10
C VAL A 126 10.29 -2.82 -1.00
N PHE A 127 10.03 -2.28 -2.19
CA PHE A 127 10.84 -2.49 -3.39
C PHE A 127 12.00 -1.50 -3.55
N GLN A 128 12.33 -0.75 -2.49
CA GLN A 128 13.50 0.10 -2.44
C GLN A 128 14.71 -0.75 -2.06
N ASP A 129 15.84 -0.49 -2.72
CA ASP A 129 17.13 -1.10 -2.37
C ASP A 129 17.70 -0.37 -1.16
N ILE A 130 17.21 -0.75 0.03
CA ILE A 130 17.59 -0.22 1.33
C ILE A 130 17.75 -1.40 2.30
N GLU A 131 18.54 -1.18 3.35
CA GLU A 131 18.74 -2.17 4.41
C GLU A 131 17.41 -2.58 5.04
N GLU A 132 17.31 -3.85 5.46
CA GLU A 132 16.06 -4.46 5.92
C GLU A 132 15.48 -3.72 7.13
N GLU A 133 16.37 -3.24 7.99
CA GLU A 133 16.12 -2.42 9.17
C GLU A 133 15.40 -1.11 8.79
N HIS A 134 15.74 -0.53 7.63
CA HIS A 134 15.15 0.71 7.12
C HIS A 134 13.82 0.49 6.38
N LYS A 135 13.52 -0.72 5.91
CA LYS A 135 12.24 -1.03 5.25
C LYS A 135 11.05 -0.86 6.20
N SER A 136 11.23 -1.25 7.46
CA SER A 136 10.22 -1.05 8.51
C SER A 136 9.83 0.43 8.67
N TYR A 137 10.81 1.34 8.58
CA TYR A 137 10.60 2.78 8.66
C TYR A 137 9.79 3.33 7.47
N VAL A 138 10.01 2.78 6.27
CA VAL A 138 9.21 3.12 5.08
C VAL A 138 7.75 2.71 5.28
N LEU A 139 7.51 1.53 5.84
CA LEU A 139 6.16 1.06 6.14
C LEU A 139 5.44 1.92 7.18
N CYS A 140 6.15 2.51 8.15
CA CYS A 140 5.57 3.47 9.09
C CYS A 140 5.03 4.72 8.40
N GLY A 141 5.64 5.15 7.29
CA GLY A 141 5.24 6.34 6.53
C GLY A 141 4.04 6.15 5.58
N HIS A 142 3.36 5.00 5.61
CA HIS A 142 2.21 4.77 4.74
C HIS A 142 1.03 5.70 5.10
N SER A 143 0.44 6.33 4.09
CA SER A 143 -0.58 7.35 4.29
C SER A 143 -1.82 6.86 5.04
N GLU A 144 -2.17 5.57 4.93
CA GLU A 144 -3.27 4.99 5.74
C GLU A 144 -2.97 5.05 7.22
N LYS A 145 -1.76 4.66 7.63
CA LYS A 145 -1.37 4.61 9.04
C LYS A 145 -1.40 6.02 9.62
N LEU A 146 -0.89 7.00 8.87
CA LEU A 146 -0.94 8.41 9.27
C LEU A 146 -2.39 8.90 9.44
N ALA A 147 -3.26 8.61 8.48
CA ALA A 147 -4.67 9.01 8.54
C ALA A 147 -5.42 8.35 9.71
N ILE A 148 -5.18 7.05 9.95
CA ILE A 148 -5.79 6.29 11.05
C ILE A 148 -5.33 6.86 12.40
N VAL A 149 -4.02 6.99 12.59
CA VAL A 149 -3.44 7.49 13.85
C VAL A 149 -3.86 8.94 14.08
N PHE A 150 -3.87 9.78 13.05
CA PHE A 150 -4.43 11.13 13.16
C PHE A 150 -5.89 11.08 13.64
N GLY A 151 -6.72 10.22 13.04
CA GLY A 151 -8.09 10.01 13.50
C GLY A 151 -8.15 9.63 14.97
N ILE A 152 -7.28 8.73 15.43
CA ILE A 152 -7.23 8.29 16.82
C ILE A 152 -6.91 9.43 17.78
N ILE A 153 -5.85 10.19 17.52
CA ILE A 153 -5.36 11.23 18.44
C ILE A 153 -6.16 12.54 18.37
N SER A 154 -6.98 12.74 17.33
CA SER A 154 -7.74 13.98 17.10
C SER A 154 -9.21 13.89 17.46
N THR A 155 -9.71 12.70 17.83
CA THR A 155 -11.13 12.46 18.14
C THR A 155 -11.31 11.72 19.48
N PRO A 156 -12.46 11.89 20.16
CA PRO A 156 -12.72 11.23 21.43
C PRO A 156 -12.63 9.69 21.36
N ALA A 157 -12.30 9.07 22.50
CA ALA A 157 -12.30 7.62 22.64
C ALA A 157 -13.63 7.00 22.20
N GLY A 158 -13.57 5.79 21.62
CA GLY A 158 -14.74 5.10 21.05
C GLY A 158 -15.29 5.67 19.75
N THR A 159 -14.84 6.85 19.26
CA THR A 159 -15.33 7.40 17.99
C THR A 159 -14.93 6.47 16.82
N LYS A 160 -15.84 6.20 15.89
CA LYS A 160 -15.51 5.42 14.68
C LYS A 160 -14.58 6.19 13.75
N ILE A 161 -13.48 5.58 13.33
CA ILE A 161 -12.54 6.16 12.37
C ILE A 161 -12.92 5.74 10.95
N ARG A 162 -12.94 6.68 10.00
CA ARG A 162 -13.24 6.43 8.59
C ARG A 162 -12.14 7.01 7.72
N VAL A 163 -11.41 6.14 7.02
CA VAL A 163 -10.31 6.52 6.12
C VAL A 163 -10.64 6.06 4.71
N MET A 164 -10.30 6.90 3.75
CA MET A 164 -10.40 6.60 2.33
C MET A 164 -8.99 6.58 1.74
N LYS A 165 -8.75 5.70 0.76
CA LYS A 165 -7.48 5.58 0.06
C LYS A 165 -7.69 5.37 -1.44
N ASN A 166 -6.79 5.94 -2.25
CA ASN A 166 -6.83 5.83 -3.71
C ASN A 166 -6.24 4.52 -4.28
N LEU A 167 -5.40 3.81 -3.52
CA LEU A 167 -4.83 2.51 -3.90
C LEU A 167 -5.39 1.38 -3.04
N ARG A 168 -5.15 0.12 -3.43
CA ARG A 168 -5.39 -1.04 -2.56
C ARG A 168 -4.54 -0.93 -1.28
N VAL A 169 -5.08 -1.37 -0.15
CA VAL A 169 -4.31 -1.50 1.09
C VAL A 169 -3.20 -2.55 0.91
N CYS A 170 -1.99 -2.29 1.43
CA CYS A 170 -0.93 -3.30 1.46
C CYS A 170 -1.14 -4.26 2.63
N ILE A 171 -0.48 -5.42 2.58
CA ILE A 171 -0.64 -6.47 3.60
C ILE A 171 -0.23 -5.98 5.00
N ASP A 172 0.84 -5.20 5.07
CA ASP A 172 1.35 -4.63 6.32
C ASP A 172 0.36 -3.61 6.92
N CYS A 173 -0.12 -2.64 6.12
CA CYS A 173 -1.13 -1.69 6.57
C CYS A 173 -2.42 -2.37 7.02
N HIS A 174 -2.84 -3.43 6.33
CA HIS A 174 -4.02 -4.20 6.72
C HIS A 174 -3.81 -4.85 8.11
N THR A 175 -2.65 -5.47 8.31
CA THR A 175 -2.28 -6.11 9.58
C THR A 175 -2.15 -5.10 10.71
N VAL A 176 -1.44 -3.99 10.49
CA VAL A 176 -1.29 -2.90 11.46
C VAL A 176 -2.65 -2.31 11.83
N THR A 177 -3.56 -2.14 10.87
CA THR A 177 -4.90 -1.60 11.15
C THR A 177 -5.70 -2.53 12.05
N LYS A 178 -5.57 -3.86 11.89
CA LYS A 178 -6.15 -4.84 12.82
C LYS A 178 -5.61 -4.62 14.23
N PHE A 179 -4.30 -4.61 14.41
CA PHE A 179 -3.69 -4.37 15.73
C PHE A 179 -4.16 -3.05 16.35
N ILE A 180 -4.13 -1.95 15.58
CA ILE A 180 -4.58 -0.65 16.06
C ILE A 180 -6.05 -0.69 16.47
N SER A 181 -6.93 -1.38 15.72
CA SER A 181 -8.35 -1.49 16.09
C SER A 181 -8.56 -2.15 17.46
N LYS A 182 -7.72 -3.13 17.81
CA LYS A 182 -7.72 -3.82 19.10
C LYS A 182 -7.10 -2.95 20.20
N LEU A 183 -5.89 -2.43 19.96
CA LEU A 183 -5.12 -1.65 20.94
C LEU A 183 -5.81 -0.33 21.31
N ALA A 184 -6.44 0.32 20.34
CA ALA A 184 -7.16 1.57 20.56
C ALA A 184 -8.60 1.37 21.05
N ASP A 185 -9.11 0.13 21.04
CA ASP A 185 -10.52 -0.23 21.30
C ASP A 185 -11.49 0.57 20.40
N ARG A 186 -11.28 0.53 19.08
CA ARG A 186 -12.02 1.35 18.11
C ARG A 186 -12.33 0.61 16.81
N GLU A 187 -13.55 0.82 16.34
CA GLU A 187 -13.92 0.46 14.97
C GLU A 187 -13.26 1.41 13.96
N ILE A 188 -12.53 0.83 13.00
CA ILE A 188 -11.87 1.56 11.91
C ILE A 188 -12.44 1.05 10.60
N VAL A 189 -12.91 1.95 9.75
CA VAL A 189 -13.39 1.63 8.40
C VAL A 189 -12.42 2.22 7.40
N VAL A 190 -11.85 1.39 6.54
CA VAL A 190 -10.97 1.83 5.45
C VAL A 190 -11.62 1.46 4.13
N ARG A 191 -11.89 2.45 3.27
CA ARG A 191 -12.24 2.22 1.87
C ARG A 191 -10.99 2.36 1.03
N ASP A 192 -10.56 1.26 0.43
CA ASP A 192 -9.45 1.26 -0.51
C ASP A 192 -9.95 1.29 -1.97
N ALA A 193 -9.06 1.17 -2.95
CA ALA A 193 -9.45 1.18 -4.37
C ALA A 193 -10.45 0.08 -4.78
N ASN A 194 -10.52 -1.02 -4.02
CA ASN A 194 -11.26 -2.22 -4.39
C ASN A 194 -12.51 -2.45 -3.52
N ARG A 195 -12.46 -2.14 -2.22
CA ARG A 195 -13.51 -2.51 -1.25
C ARG A 195 -13.46 -1.70 0.04
N PHE A 196 -14.43 -1.96 0.90
CA PHE A 196 -14.43 -1.55 2.30
C PHE A 196 -13.86 -2.65 3.19
N HIS A 197 -13.07 -2.21 4.16
CA HIS A 197 -12.51 -3.03 5.22
C HIS A 197 -13.05 -2.49 6.54
N HIS A 198 -13.69 -3.34 7.33
CA HIS A 198 -14.17 -2.99 8.67
C HIS A 198 -13.30 -3.71 9.68
N PHE A 199 -12.51 -2.93 10.42
CA PHE A 199 -11.61 -3.43 11.43
C PHE A 199 -12.22 -3.25 12.82
N LYS A 200 -12.23 -4.32 13.59
CA LYS A 200 -12.74 -4.36 14.95
C LYS A 200 -12.10 -5.53 15.70
N ASP A 201 -11.68 -5.30 16.95
CA ASP A 201 -11.15 -6.33 17.85
C ASP A 201 -10.02 -7.16 17.23
N GLY A 202 -9.14 -6.54 16.43
CA GLY A 202 -8.04 -7.24 15.78
C GLY A 202 -8.41 -8.00 14.50
N ASN A 203 -9.65 -7.89 14.05
CA ASN A 203 -10.17 -8.61 12.88
C ASN A 203 -10.58 -7.64 11.78
N CYS A 204 -10.65 -8.15 10.54
CA CYS A 204 -11.17 -7.40 9.39
C CYS A 204 -12.30 -8.18 8.72
N SER A 205 -13.36 -7.48 8.32
CA SER A 205 -14.49 -8.06 7.59
C SER A 205 -14.14 -8.70 6.26
N CYS A 206 -12.95 -8.45 5.70
CA CYS A 206 -12.53 -9.03 4.43
C CYS A 206 -11.98 -10.46 4.55
N GLY A 207 -11.83 -10.99 5.78
CA GLY A 207 -11.32 -12.35 6.01
C GLY A 207 -9.92 -12.58 5.47
N ASP A 208 -9.09 -11.53 5.43
CA ASP A 208 -7.74 -11.57 4.86
C ASP A 208 -7.68 -11.82 3.33
N PHE A 209 -8.75 -11.47 2.62
CA PHE A 209 -8.77 -11.42 1.16
C PHE A 209 -8.54 -10.00 0.61
N TRP A 210 -7.73 -9.19 1.31
CA TRP A 210 -7.38 -7.80 0.94
C TRP A 210 -6.94 -7.73 -0.51
#